data_AF-A0A932M172-F1
#
_entry.id   AF-A0A932M172-F1
#
_cell.length_a   1.000
_cell.length_b   1.000
_cell.length_c   1.000
_cell.angle_alpha   90.00
_cell.angle_beta   90.00
_cell.angle_gamma   90.00
#
_symmetry.space_group_name_H-M   'P 1'
#
loop_
_entity.id
_entity.type
_entity.pdbx_description
1 polymer ?
#
loop_
_entity_poly.entity_id
_entity_poly.type
_entity_poly.pdbx_seq_one_letter_code
_entity_poly.pdbx_strand_id
1 'polypeptide(L)'
;MLKKLFSASVLGAVTLIFAVSTAMAFQCPGLIRQAREALGKSALAKADKDSIEKMVAEAQDLHGKGQHQASIDKVNEALKMLGVKK
;
A
#
# COMPACT_ATOMS: atom_id res chain seq x y z
N MET A 1 53.70 -29.97 -12.38
CA MET A 1 52.65 -30.30 -11.39
C MET A 1 51.35 -29.63 -11.84
N LEU A 2 50.33 -30.38 -12.29
CA LEU A 2 49.02 -29.78 -12.60
C LEU A 2 47.91 -30.83 -12.58
N LYS A 3 47.52 -31.26 -11.39
CA LYS A 3 46.35 -32.11 -11.17
C LYS A 3 45.80 -31.79 -9.79
N LYS A 4 44.46 -31.70 -9.71
CA LYS A 4 43.62 -31.33 -8.55
C LYS A 4 43.49 -29.80 -8.46
N LEU A 5 42.32 -29.16 -8.43
CA LEU A 5 41.02 -29.55 -7.88
C LEU A 5 39.91 -28.79 -8.64
N PHE A 6 39.02 -29.51 -9.33
CA PHE A 6 37.65 -29.05 -9.48
C PHE A 6 36.99 -29.35 -8.13
N SER A 7 36.77 -28.35 -7.30
CA SER A 7 35.96 -28.49 -6.08
C SER A 7 35.20 -27.20 -5.85
N ALA A 8 33.88 -27.36 -5.89
CA ALA A 8 32.85 -26.37 -5.68
C ALA A 8 33.07 -25.53 -4.41
N SER A 9 32.76 -24.24 -4.48
CA SER A 9 31.87 -23.63 -3.51
C SER A 9 31.37 -22.30 -4.05
N VAL A 10 30.06 -22.27 -4.33
CA VAL A 10 29.30 -21.08 -4.68
C VAL A 10 29.33 -20.14 -3.47
N LEU A 11 30.24 -19.17 -3.47
CA LEU A 11 30.39 -18.21 -2.40
C LEU A 11 29.33 -17.11 -2.54
N GLY A 12 28.15 -17.39 -1.95
CA GLY A 12 27.29 -16.43 -1.25
C GLY A 12 26.86 -15.16 -1.99
N ALA A 13 25.88 -15.27 -2.89
CA ALA A 13 25.07 -14.14 -3.35
C ALA A 13 23.66 -14.22 -2.74
N VAL A 14 23.52 -14.01 -1.43
CA VAL A 14 22.20 -13.97 -0.77
C VAL A 14 22.21 -12.90 0.34
N THR A 15 22.02 -11.62 0.00
CA THR A 15 21.63 -10.58 0.98
C THR A 15 21.15 -9.28 0.31
N LEU A 16 20.08 -9.31 -0.51
CA LEU A 16 19.45 -8.08 -1.03
C LEU A 16 17.90 -8.05 -0.94
N ILE A 17 17.27 -8.86 -0.09
CA ILE A 17 15.78 -8.91 -0.04
C ILE A 17 15.18 -7.93 0.99
N PHE A 18 15.98 -7.27 1.84
CA PHE A 18 15.43 -6.41 2.91
C PHE A 18 15.27 -4.92 2.57
N ALA A 19 15.37 -4.53 1.29
CA ALA A 19 15.13 -3.15 0.86
C ALA A 19 13.64 -2.86 0.57
N VAL A 20 12.69 -3.54 1.21
CA VAL A 20 11.30 -3.04 1.27
C VAL A 20 11.34 -1.78 2.13
N SER A 21 11.26 -0.65 1.43
CA SER A 21 11.39 0.69 1.96
C SER A 21 10.42 0.91 3.12
N THR A 22 10.93 1.47 4.21
CA THR A 22 10.13 1.98 5.35
C THR A 22 9.02 2.95 4.93
N ALA A 23 9.14 3.53 3.74
CA ALA A 23 8.10 4.34 3.10
C ALA A 23 6.76 3.59 2.93
N MET A 24 6.77 2.29 2.58
CA MET A 24 5.54 1.51 2.36
C MET A 24 4.74 1.28 3.64
N ALA A 25 5.40 1.22 4.81
CA ALA A 25 4.72 0.97 6.09
C ALA A 25 3.74 2.09 6.47
N PHE A 26 3.99 3.33 6.05
CA PHE A 26 3.18 4.50 6.39
C PHE A 26 2.19 4.93 5.31
N GLN A 27 2.17 4.28 4.14
CA GLN A 27 1.31 4.68 3.03
C GLN A 27 -0.17 4.41 3.29
N CYS A 28 -0.54 3.21 3.77
CA CYS A 28 -1.96 2.88 4.00
C CYS A 28 -2.62 3.83 5.02
N PRO A 29 -2.07 4.02 6.24
CA PRO A 29 -2.70 4.90 7.23
C PRO A 29 -2.78 6.35 6.76
N GLY A 30 -1.75 6.83 6.03
CA GLY A 30 -1.72 8.16 5.46
C GLY A 30 -2.82 8.41 4.44
N LEU A 31 -2.98 7.50 3.47
CA LEU A 31 -4.01 7.61 2.42
C LEU A 31 -5.43 7.49 3.01
N ILE A 32 -5.65 6.59 3.97
CA ILE A 32 -6.95 6.44 4.65
C ILE A 32 -7.32 7.74 5.37
N ARG A 33 -6.37 8.34 6.11
CA ARG A 33 -6.60 9.64 6.76
C ARG A 33 -6.91 10.72 5.74
N GLN A 34 -6.13 10.81 4.66
CA GLN A 34 -6.36 11.79 3.60
C GLN A 34 -7.77 11.67 2.99
N ALA A 35 -8.23 10.44 2.73
CA ALA A 35 -9.56 10.20 2.21
C ALA A 35 -10.66 10.64 3.19
N ARG A 36 -10.51 10.37 4.50
CA ARG A 36 -11.46 10.84 5.53
C ARG A 36 -11.53 12.36 5.59
N GLU A 37 -10.38 13.03 5.57
CA GLU A 37 -10.32 14.49 5.59
C GLU A 37 -10.94 15.11 4.33
N ALA A 38 -10.63 14.57 3.15
CA ALA A 38 -11.19 15.03 1.89
C ALA A 38 -12.70 14.78 1.81
N LEU A 39 -13.18 13.62 2.29
CA LEU A 39 -14.61 13.32 2.40
C LEU A 39 -15.33 14.34 3.29
N GLY A 40 -14.76 14.67 4.46
CA GLY A 40 -15.32 15.66 5.38
C GLY A 40 -15.39 17.08 4.80
N LYS A 41 -14.49 17.42 3.87
CA LYS A 41 -14.47 18.72 3.17
C LYS A 41 -15.23 18.72 1.85
N SER A 42 -15.65 17.56 1.35
CA SER A 42 -16.26 17.45 0.03
C SER A 42 -17.65 18.08 -0.03
N ALA A 43 -17.99 18.66 -1.19
CA ALA A 43 -19.31 19.20 -1.49
C ALA A 43 -20.19 18.21 -2.30
N LEU A 44 -19.78 16.93 -2.35
CA LEU A 44 -20.50 15.89 -3.09
C LEU A 44 -21.90 15.63 -2.52
N ALA A 45 -22.76 15.03 -3.35
CA ALA A 45 -24.08 14.60 -2.91
C ALA A 45 -23.96 13.54 -1.80
N LYS A 46 -24.97 13.46 -0.92
CA LYS A 46 -24.96 12.53 0.21
C LYS A 46 -24.77 11.07 -0.24
N ALA A 47 -25.40 10.66 -1.33
CA ALA A 47 -25.28 9.30 -1.85
C ALA A 47 -23.83 8.95 -2.26
N ASP A 48 -23.11 9.91 -2.86
CA ASP A 48 -21.70 9.73 -3.22
C ASP A 48 -20.83 9.67 -1.95
N LYS A 49 -21.11 10.55 -0.97
CA LYS A 49 -20.41 10.54 0.32
C LYS A 49 -20.57 9.21 1.06
N ASP A 50 -21.79 8.69 1.14
CA ASP A 50 -22.08 7.40 1.79
C ASP A 50 -21.34 6.24 1.08
N SER A 51 -21.23 6.31 -0.25
CA SER A 51 -20.50 5.30 -1.04
C SER A 51 -18.99 5.37 -0.79
N ILE A 52 -18.43 6.59 -0.81
CA ILE A 52 -17.01 6.82 -0.53
C ILE A 52 -16.66 6.44 0.92
N GLU A 53 -17.54 6.73 1.89
CA GLU A 53 -17.35 6.34 3.28
C GLU A 53 -17.22 4.82 3.45
N LYS A 54 -18.06 4.05 2.76
CA LYS A 54 -17.96 2.58 2.74
C LYS A 54 -16.63 2.11 2.17
N MET A 55 -16.15 2.72 1.09
CA MET A 55 -14.85 2.38 0.51
C MET A 55 -13.69 2.69 1.48
N VAL A 56 -13.74 3.82 2.18
CA VAL A 56 -12.74 4.18 3.18
C VAL A 56 -12.79 3.23 4.39
N ALA A 57 -13.97 2.79 4.82
CA ALA A 57 -14.13 1.78 5.85
C ALA A 57 -13.58 0.41 5.41
N GLU A 58 -13.85 -0.01 4.17
CA GLU A 58 -13.30 -1.24 3.60
C GLU A 58 -11.78 -1.19 3.51
N ALA A 59 -11.19 -0.07 3.09
CA ALA A 59 -9.75 0.12 3.07
C ALA A 59 -9.12 -0.02 4.48
N GLN A 60 -9.80 0.49 5.51
CA GLN A 60 -9.36 0.34 6.91
C GLN A 60 -9.41 -1.13 7.37
N ASP A 61 -10.46 -1.87 7.01
CA ASP A 61 -10.57 -3.30 7.32
C ASP A 61 -9.49 -4.12 6.60
N LEU A 62 -9.26 -3.86 5.30
CA LEU A 62 -8.17 -4.47 4.53
C LEU A 62 -6.79 -4.19 5.15
N HIS A 63 -6.57 -2.97 5.66
CA HIS A 63 -5.34 -2.64 6.39
C HIS A 63 -5.21 -3.48 7.68
N GLY A 64 -6.28 -3.57 8.48
CA GLY A 64 -6.30 -4.38 9.70
C GLY A 64 -6.03 -5.87 9.46
N LYS A 65 -6.40 -6.37 8.28
CA LYS A 65 -6.14 -7.75 7.81
C LYS A 65 -4.74 -7.96 7.20
N GLY A 66 -3.91 -6.92 7.11
CA GLY A 66 -2.60 -6.98 6.45
C GLY A 66 -2.65 -7.02 4.92
N GLN A 67 -3.83 -6.83 4.32
CA GLN A 67 -4.03 -6.79 2.86
C GLN A 67 -3.68 -5.39 2.32
N HIS A 68 -2.43 -4.98 2.48
CA HIS A 68 -1.97 -3.61 2.24
C HIS A 68 -2.20 -3.13 0.81
N GLN A 69 -1.90 -3.95 -0.20
CA GLN A 69 -2.12 -3.54 -1.58
C GLN A 69 -3.62 -3.31 -1.88
N ALA A 70 -4.49 -4.22 -1.43
CA ALA A 70 -5.93 -4.06 -1.60
C ALA A 70 -6.47 -2.82 -0.86
N SER A 71 -5.95 -2.53 0.34
CA SER A 71 -6.25 -1.31 1.09
C SER A 71 -5.87 -0.05 0.30
N ILE A 72 -4.65 -0.01 -0.27
CA ILE A 72 -4.15 1.08 -1.11
C ILE A 72 -5.01 1.26 -2.35
N ASP A 73 -5.35 0.18 -3.04
CA ASP A 73 -6.15 0.26 -4.27
C ASP A 73 -7.55 0.81 -3.98
N LYS A 74 -8.20 0.29 -2.93
CA LYS A 74 -9.53 0.74 -2.50
C LYS A 74 -9.55 2.21 -2.07
N VAL A 75 -8.59 2.65 -1.26
CA VAL A 75 -8.54 4.05 -0.80
C VAL A 75 -8.19 5.02 -1.94
N ASN A 76 -7.39 4.59 -2.92
CA ASN A 76 -7.09 5.39 -4.09
C ASN A 76 -8.30 5.59 -5.00
N GLU A 77 -9.16 4.59 -5.12
CA GLU A 77 -10.44 4.73 -5.82
C GLU A 77 -11.33 5.78 -5.15
N ALA A 78 -11.42 5.73 -3.81
CA ALA A 78 -12.13 6.73 -3.02
C ALA A 78 -11.55 8.15 -3.20
N LEU A 79 -10.22 8.30 -3.14
CA LEU A 79 -9.52 9.57 -3.37
C LEU A 79 -9.79 10.14 -4.77
N LYS A 80 -9.85 9.28 -5.79
CA LYS A 80 -10.19 9.67 -7.16
C LYS A 80 -11.62 10.21 -7.25
N MET A 81 -12.59 9.56 -6.61
CA MET A 81 -13.98 10.06 -6.55
C MET A 81 -14.07 11.40 -5.81
N LEU A 82 -13.22 11.61 -4.80
CA LEU A 82 -13.09 12.88 -4.08
C LEU A 82 -12.33 13.96 -4.85
N GLY A 83 -11.80 13.64 -6.04
CA GLY A 83 -11.01 14.58 -6.85
C GLY A 83 -9.63 14.90 -6.27
N VAL A 84 -9.15 14.11 -5.30
CA VAL A 84 -7.82 14.27 -4.71
C VAL A 84 -6.78 13.67 -5.65
N LYS A 85 -5.84 14.51 -6.12
CA LYS A 85 -4.73 14.06 -6.96
C LYS A 85 -3.62 13.46 -6.10
N LYS A 86 -3.00 12.40 -6.62
CA LYS A 86 -1.78 11.79 -6.05
C LYS A 86 -0.55 12.64 -6.33
#